data_AF-A0A315W5L0-F1
#
_entry.id   AF-A0A315W5L0-F1
#
_cell.length_a   1.000
_cell.length_b   1.000
_cell.length_c   1.000
_cell.angle_alpha   90.00
_cell.angle_beta   90.00
_cell.angle_gamma   90.00
#
_symmetry.space_group_name_H-M   'P 1'
#
loop_
_entity.id
_entity.type
_entity.pdbx_description
1 polymer ?
#
loop_
_entity_poly.entity_id
_entity_poly.type
_entity_poly.pdbx_seq_one_letter_code
_entity_poly.pdbx_strand_id
1 'polypeptide(L)'
;MIIYKCIISNDEMFSDTFKVKETDSGIFFEVEGKTVTRTEGFDDALISANASAEEACEGNESATVSGVDIVLNHKLQETGFDKKQYMAYIKEYVK
;
A
#
# COMPACT_ATOMS: atom_id res chain seq x y z
N MET A 1 -4.46 13.44 11.80
CA MET A 1 -4.05 12.69 10.60
C MET A 1 -4.88 13.22 9.44
N ILE A 2 -4.23 13.91 8.53
CA ILE A 2 -4.76 14.37 7.25
C ILE A 2 -4.57 13.24 6.22
N ILE A 3 -5.60 12.96 5.44
CA ILE A 3 -5.56 11.98 4.35
C ILE A 3 -5.60 12.75 3.04
N TYR A 4 -4.61 12.51 2.17
CA TYR A 4 -4.53 13.08 0.84
C TYR A 4 -5.25 12.15 -0.13
N LYS A 5 -6.32 12.66 -0.74
CA LYS A 5 -7.18 11.90 -1.66
C LYS A 5 -7.01 12.38 -3.10
N CYS A 6 -7.12 11.45 -4.05
CA CYS A 6 -7.20 11.78 -5.46
C CYS A 6 -8.50 12.54 -5.73
N ILE A 7 -8.44 13.70 -6.38
CA ILE A 7 -9.64 14.50 -6.69
C ILE A 7 -10.59 13.81 -7.68
N ILE A 8 -10.05 12.95 -8.54
CA ILE A 8 -10.82 12.27 -9.60
C ILE A 8 -11.53 11.03 -9.03
N SER A 9 -10.80 10.13 -8.37
CA SER A 9 -11.35 8.86 -7.88
C SER A 9 -11.85 8.91 -6.43
N ASN A 10 -11.45 9.92 -5.64
CA ASN A 10 -11.62 10.01 -4.19
C ASN A 10 -10.88 8.92 -3.39
N ASP A 11 -9.98 8.16 -4.03
CA ASP A 11 -9.16 7.16 -3.36
C ASP A 11 -8.11 7.82 -2.46
N GLU A 12 -7.78 7.13 -1.37
CA GLU A 12 -6.79 7.57 -0.40
C GLU A 12 -5.37 7.22 -0.89
N MET A 13 -4.55 8.25 -1.14
CA MET A 13 -3.23 8.06 -1.73
C MET A 13 -2.14 7.92 -0.65
N PHE A 14 -2.14 8.84 0.32
CA PHE A 14 -1.21 8.85 1.46
C PHE A 14 -1.76 9.70 2.61
N SER A 15 -1.05 9.77 3.72
CA SER A 15 -1.39 10.61 4.88
C SER A 15 -0.22 11.48 5.35
N ASP A 16 -0.51 12.48 6.18
CA ASP A 16 0.49 13.34 6.84
C ASP A 16 1.34 12.61 7.90
N THR A 17 1.12 11.31 8.12
CA THR A 17 1.96 10.49 8.99
C THR A 17 3.31 10.16 8.34
N PHE A 18 3.39 10.23 7.02
CA PHE A 18 4.63 10.10 6.26
C PHE A 18 5.36 11.44 6.15
N LYS A 19 6.64 11.41 5.81
CA LYS A 19 7.39 12.63 5.52
C LYS A 19 7.02 13.12 4.12
N VAL A 20 6.25 14.20 4.08
CA VAL A 20 5.77 14.84 2.85
C VAL A 20 6.55 16.14 2.62
N LYS A 21 7.03 16.35 1.40
CA LYS A 21 7.66 17.60 0.94
C LYS A 21 6.97 18.07 -0.34
N GLU A 22 6.61 19.34 -0.41
CA GLU A 22 6.15 19.96 -1.65
C GLU A 22 7.35 20.30 -2.55
N THR A 23 7.24 20.01 -3.83
CA THR A 23 8.25 20.39 -4.83
C THR A 23 8.30 21.91 -5.02
N ASP A 24 9.44 22.43 -5.49
CA ASP A 24 9.63 23.88 -5.69
C ASP A 24 8.61 24.51 -6.68
N SER A 25 8.03 23.71 -7.57
CA SER A 25 6.97 24.17 -8.49
C SER A 25 5.60 24.32 -7.83
N GLY A 26 5.41 23.77 -6.64
CA GLY A 26 4.12 23.71 -5.94
C GLY A 26 3.09 22.78 -6.58
N ILE A 27 3.52 21.93 -7.52
CA ILE A 27 2.60 21.05 -8.29
C ILE A 27 2.57 19.63 -7.72
N PHE A 28 3.67 19.15 -7.17
CA PHE A 28 3.82 17.77 -6.71
C PHE A 28 4.21 17.68 -5.24
N PHE A 29 3.81 16.57 -4.61
CA PHE A 29 4.28 16.14 -3.30
C PHE A 29 5.24 14.95 -3.46
N GLU A 30 6.38 15.02 -2.78
CA GLU A 30 7.32 13.93 -2.56
C GLU A 30 6.99 13.30 -1.20
N VAL A 31 6.67 12.00 -1.19
CA VAL A 31 6.33 11.26 0.03
C VAL A 31 7.36 10.16 0.26
N GLU A 32 8.10 10.24 1.38
CA GLU A 32 9.17 9.31 1.71
C GLU A 32 8.61 8.04 2.37
N GLY A 33 8.75 6.91 1.69
CA GLY A 33 8.37 5.59 2.20
C GLY A 33 9.58 4.73 2.56
N LYS A 34 9.35 3.69 3.36
CA LYS A 34 10.36 2.70 3.77
C LYS A 34 10.01 1.34 3.22
N THR A 35 11.00 0.61 2.72
CA THR A 35 10.83 -0.80 2.40
C THR A 35 10.66 -1.60 3.68
N VAL A 36 9.56 -2.33 3.79
CA VAL A 36 9.23 -3.18 4.94
C VAL A 36 8.84 -4.57 4.48
N THR A 37 9.04 -5.55 5.35
CA THR A 37 8.56 -6.92 5.20
C THR A 37 7.59 -7.21 6.33
N ARG A 38 6.39 -7.68 5.98
CA ARG A 38 5.33 -8.06 6.92
C ARG A 38 5.06 -9.54 6.74
N THR A 39 5.11 -10.30 7.81
CA THR A 39 4.61 -11.66 7.81
C THR A 39 3.16 -11.61 8.27
N GLU A 40 2.24 -11.77 7.32
CA GLU A 40 0.83 -12.01 7.64
C GLU A 40 0.70 -13.50 7.99
N GLY A 41 0.65 -13.78 9.28
CA GLY A 41 0.42 -15.11 9.83
C GLY A 41 -0.33 -14.95 11.14
N PHE A 42 -1.32 -15.82 11.35
CA PHE A 42 -1.89 -15.99 12.68
C PHE A 42 -0.76 -16.47 13.60
N ASP A 43 -0.57 -15.81 14.72
CA ASP A 43 0.33 -16.31 15.75
C ASP A 43 -0.31 -17.61 16.26
N ASP A 44 0.28 -18.77 15.94
CA ASP A 44 -0.23 -20.09 16.38
C ASP A 44 -0.43 -20.14 17.91
N ALA A 45 0.29 -19.28 18.65
CA ALA A 45 0.10 -19.07 20.08
C ALA A 45 -1.34 -18.65 20.44
N LEU A 46 -2.05 -17.90 19.60
CA LEU A 46 -3.44 -17.48 19.81
C LEU A 46 -4.45 -18.61 19.55
N ILE A 47 -4.10 -19.61 18.74
CA ILE A 47 -4.94 -20.80 18.48
C ILE A 47 -4.80 -21.83 19.61
N SER A 48 -3.64 -21.86 20.29
CA SER A 48 -3.37 -22.79 21.40
C SER A 48 -4.27 -22.60 22.65
N ALA A 49 -5.08 -21.53 22.70
CA ALA A 49 -6.03 -21.31 23.78
C ALA A 49 -7.30 -22.19 23.70
N ASN A 50 -7.50 -22.96 22.62
CA ASN A 50 -8.62 -23.91 22.51
C ASN A 50 -8.11 -25.35 22.36
N ALA A 51 -7.69 -25.95 23.48
CA ALA A 51 -7.05 -27.26 23.60
C ALA A 51 -7.99 -28.47 23.37
N SER A 52 -8.88 -28.43 22.38
CA SER A 52 -9.81 -29.53 22.10
C SER A 52 -10.24 -29.57 20.63
N ALA A 53 -9.31 -29.77 19.71
CA ALA A 53 -9.61 -30.31 18.37
C ALA A 53 -8.40 -31.08 17.84
N GLU A 54 -8.48 -32.41 17.90
CA GLU A 54 -7.56 -33.34 17.25
C GLU A 54 -7.80 -33.40 15.73
N GLU A 55 -7.57 -32.29 15.04
CA GLU A 55 -7.40 -32.31 13.59
C GLU A 55 -6.10 -31.62 13.24
N ALA A 56 -5.22 -32.36 12.56
CA ALA A 56 -3.98 -31.84 12.01
C ALA A 56 -4.32 -30.67 11.08
N CYS A 57 -4.13 -29.45 11.58
CA CYS A 57 -4.24 -28.25 10.77
C CYS A 57 -3.07 -28.26 9.79
N GLU A 58 -3.35 -28.57 8.52
CA GLU A 58 -2.42 -28.34 7.42
C GLU A 58 -1.91 -26.91 7.53
N GLY A 59 -0.59 -26.77 7.64
CA GLY A 59 0.08 -25.51 7.97
C GLY A 59 -0.44 -24.35 7.14
N ASN A 60 -0.96 -23.33 7.82
CA ASN A 60 -1.33 -22.08 7.19
C ASN A 60 -0.04 -21.43 6.66
N GLU A 61 0.13 -21.36 5.35
CA GLU A 61 1.30 -20.72 4.75
C GLU A 61 1.32 -19.25 5.17
N SER A 62 2.25 -18.90 6.07
CA SER A 62 2.48 -17.52 6.47
C SER A 62 2.81 -16.69 5.23
N ALA A 63 1.92 -15.78 4.84
CA ALA A 63 2.12 -14.94 3.67
C ALA A 63 3.05 -13.79 4.05
N THR A 64 4.30 -13.85 3.60
CA THR A 64 5.24 -12.74 3.78
C THR A 64 5.13 -11.77 2.62
N VAL A 65 4.69 -10.54 2.91
CA VAL A 65 4.55 -9.44 1.94
C VAL A 65 5.66 -8.43 2.18
N SER A 66 6.44 -8.12 1.14
CA SER A 66 7.47 -7.07 1.18
C SER A 66 7.13 -5.95 0.20
N GLY A 67 7.37 -4.70 0.59
CA GLY A 67 7.09 -3.55 -0.25
C GLY A 67 7.32 -2.22 0.48
N VAL A 68 7.08 -1.11 -0.22
CA VAL A 68 7.11 0.22 0.41
C VAL A 68 5.90 0.35 1.33
N ASP A 69 6.12 0.75 2.57
CA ASP A 69 5.07 0.90 3.60
C ASP A 69 3.87 1.74 3.17
N ILE A 70 4.09 2.84 2.44
CA ILE A 70 3.02 3.67 1.86
C ILE A 70 2.14 2.83 0.93
N VAL A 71 2.76 2.08 0.01
CA VAL A 71 2.07 1.21 -0.95
C VAL A 71 1.26 0.14 -0.23
N LEU A 72 1.86 -0.51 0.76
CA LEU A 72 1.21 -1.57 1.54
C LEU A 72 0.05 -1.04 2.40
N ASN A 73 0.21 0.13 3.02
CA ASN A 73 -0.80 0.72 3.91
C ASN A 73 -2.02 1.26 3.15
N HIS A 74 -1.78 1.86 1.98
CA HIS A 74 -2.83 2.46 1.16
C HIS A 74 -3.31 1.52 0.03
N LYS A 75 -2.79 0.29 -0.03
CA LYS A 75 -3.12 -0.73 -1.05
C LYS A 75 -2.96 -0.21 -2.48
N LEU A 76 -1.95 0.63 -2.70
CA LEU A 76 -1.70 1.24 -4.01
C LEU A 76 -1.37 0.15 -5.04
N GLN A 77 -1.87 0.32 -6.26
CA GLN A 77 -1.67 -0.63 -7.35
C GLN A 77 -0.68 -0.06 -8.35
N GLU A 78 0.37 -0.83 -8.64
CA GLU A 78 1.30 -0.50 -9.73
C GLU A 78 0.58 -0.64 -11.08
N THR A 79 0.83 0.31 -11.98
CA THR A 79 0.28 0.28 -13.34
C THR A 79 1.39 0.56 -14.36
N GLY A 80 1.31 -0.11 -15.50
CA GLY A 80 2.31 -0.02 -16.57
C GLY A 80 1.79 0.80 -17.75
N PHE A 81 2.66 1.65 -18.29
CA PHE A 81 2.40 2.39 -19.53
C PHE A 81 3.58 2.31 -20.48
N ASP A 82 3.32 2.14 -21.77
CA ASP A 82 4.29 2.51 -22.79
C ASP A 82 4.31 4.05 -22.99
N LYS A 83 5.33 4.54 -23.72
CA LYS A 83 5.50 5.99 -23.94
C LYS A 83 4.28 6.64 -24.62
N LYS A 84 3.61 5.96 -25.55
CA LYS A 84 2.45 6.52 -26.27
C LYS A 84 1.22 6.54 -25.36
N GLN A 85 0.98 5.45 -24.62
CA GLN A 85 -0.12 5.33 -23.67
C GLN A 85 -0.01 6.37 -22.55
N TYR A 86 1.19 6.53 -21.96
CA TYR A 86 1.43 7.53 -20.92
C TYR A 86 1.13 8.95 -21.42
N MET A 87 1.62 9.30 -22.62
CA MET A 87 1.40 10.63 -23.21
C MET A 87 -0.06 10.92 -23.56
N ALA A 88 -0.84 9.89 -23.89
CA ALA A 88 -2.29 10.03 -24.10
C ALA A 88 -3.00 10.22 -22.75
N TYR A 89 -2.69 9.36 -21.77
CA TYR A 89 -3.31 9.38 -20.44
C TYR A 89 -3.07 10.70 -19.71
N ILE A 90 -1.82 11.18 -19.65
CA ILE A 90 -1.51 12.42 -18.91
C ILE A 90 -2.22 13.64 -19.50
N LYS A 91 -2.43 13.69 -20.82
CA LYS A 91 -3.16 14.79 -21.48
C LYS A 91 -4.65 14.82 -21.11
N GLU A 92 -5.22 13.66 -20.81
CA GLU A 92 -6.60 13.57 -20.34
C GLU A 92 -6.68 13.86 -18.84
N TYR A 93 -5.72 13.37 -18.07
CA TYR A 93 -5.64 13.56 -16.62
C TYR A 93 -5.49 15.02 -16.19
N VAL A 94 -4.78 15.85 -16.96
CA VAL A 94 -4.57 17.28 -16.63
C VAL A 94 -5.73 18.21 -17.05
N LYS A 95 -6.74 17.69 -17.74
CA LYS A 95 -7.91 18.49 -18.13
C LYS A 95 -8.87 18.68 -16.96
#